data_AF-A0A535CQJ6-F1
#
_entry.id   AF-A0A535CQJ6-F1
#
_cell.length_a   1.000
_cell.length_b   1.000
_cell.length_c   1.000
_cell.angle_alpha   90.00
_cell.angle_beta   90.00
_cell.angle_gamma   90.00
#
_symmetry.space_group_name_H-M   'P 1'
#
loop_
_entity.id
_entity.type
_entity.pdbx_description
1 polymer ?
#
loop_
_entity_poly.entity_id
_entity_poly.type
_entity_poly.pdbx_seq_one_letter_code
_entity_poly.pdbx_strand_id
1 'polypeptide(L)'
;MITVVKQNPLGEAKVQYQGEIVERTSHKVIIQAYWSRTTKNLGYTSFEPGDRFIEYYYSNRWFNIFDIASTDGERKGWYCNIAEPAVIFDNRIEQVDLLLDVWVTPKGETLILDEDE
;
A
#
# COMPACT_ATOMS: atom_id res chain seq x y z
N MET A 1 2.91 14.97 -7.95
CA MET A 1 2.19 14.35 -6.82
C MET A 1 0.88 13.76 -7.31
N ILE A 2 0.41 12.70 -6.65
CA ILE A 2 -0.83 11.99 -6.93
C ILE A 2 -1.52 11.66 -5.61
N THR A 3 -2.84 11.75 -5.59
CA THR A 3 -3.65 11.43 -4.42
C THR A 3 -4.00 9.94 -4.42
N VAL A 4 -3.78 9.23 -3.31
CA VAL A 4 -4.36 7.91 -3.10
C VAL A 4 -5.58 8.05 -2.22
N VAL A 5 -6.68 7.41 -2.63
CA VAL A 5 -7.91 7.26 -1.83
C VAL A 5 -8.13 5.77 -1.61
N LYS A 6 -7.97 5.33 -0.36
CA LYS A 6 -8.34 3.98 0.07
C LYS A 6 -9.80 3.95 0.47
N GLN A 7 -10.53 3.01 -0.09
CA GLN A 7 -11.96 2.80 0.12
C GLN A 7 -12.18 1.45 0.81
N ASN A 8 -13.28 1.35 1.57
CA ASN A 8 -13.77 0.05 2.07
C ASN A 8 -14.49 -0.73 0.94
N PRO A 9 -14.93 -1.98 1.18
CA PRO A 9 -15.68 -2.76 0.18
C PRO A 9 -16.98 -2.13 -0.33
N LEU A 10 -17.50 -1.08 0.32
CA LEU A 10 -18.68 -0.33 -0.13
C LEU A 10 -18.32 0.88 -1.02
N GLY A 11 -17.03 1.11 -1.29
CA GLY A 11 -16.53 2.25 -2.06
C GLY A 11 -16.41 3.55 -1.26
N GLU A 12 -16.61 3.51 0.06
CA GLU A 12 -16.52 4.69 0.92
C GLU A 12 -15.07 5.00 1.26
N ALA A 13 -14.64 6.24 1.04
CA ALA A 13 -13.28 6.67 1.37
C ALA A 13 -12.99 6.57 2.88
N LYS A 14 -11.94 5.82 3.25
CA LYS A 14 -11.46 5.65 4.63
C LYS A 14 -10.21 6.46 4.91
N VAL A 15 -9.27 6.47 3.97
CA VAL A 15 -7.97 7.13 4.13
C VAL A 15 -7.56 7.79 2.83
N GLN A 16 -6.99 8.98 2.93
CA GLN A 16 -6.42 9.70 1.81
C GLN A 16 -5.03 10.21 2.15
N TYR A 17 -4.10 10.10 1.20
CA TYR A 17 -2.74 10.61 1.32
C TYR A 17 -2.16 10.97 -0.05
N GLN A 18 -1.00 11.63 -0.04
CA GLN A 18 -0.27 12.02 -1.25
C GLN A 18 0.95 11.13 -1.43
N GLY A 19 1.28 10.88 -2.70
CA GLY A 19 2.56 10.29 -3.10
C GLY A 19 3.13 10.93 -4.35
N GLU A 20 4.36 10.56 -4.66
CA GLU A 20 5.06 10.97 -5.88
C GLU A 20 5.05 9.83 -6.88
N ILE A 21 4.69 10.10 -8.14
CA ILE A 21 4.69 9.07 -9.19
C ILE A 21 6.15 8.73 -9.50
N VAL A 22 6.51 7.46 -9.36
CA VAL A 22 7.80 6.90 -9.75
C VAL A 22 7.73 6.34 -11.17
N GLU A 23 6.63 5.63 -11.48
CA GLU A 23 6.40 5.02 -12.79
C GLU A 23 4.91 5.03 -13.11
N ARG A 24 4.55 5.22 -14.38
CA ARG A 24 3.20 5.06 -14.88
C ARG A 24 3.21 4.37 -16.24
N THR A 25 2.40 3.33 -16.35
CA THR A 25 2.12 2.62 -17.60
C THR A 25 0.61 2.61 -17.87
N SER A 26 0.17 1.89 -18.90
CA SER A 26 -1.26 1.75 -19.22
C SER A 26 -2.06 1.01 -18.15
N HIS A 27 -1.43 0.15 -17.34
CA HIS A 27 -2.12 -0.70 -16.36
C HIS A 27 -1.52 -0.69 -14.96
N LYS A 28 -0.49 0.13 -14.72
CA LYS A 28 0.23 0.18 -13.45
C LYS A 28 0.64 1.61 -13.13
N VAL A 29 0.50 2.01 -11.87
CA VAL A 29 1.17 3.18 -11.32
C VAL A 29 1.97 2.75 -10.11
N ILE A 30 3.24 3.18 -10.05
CA ILE A 30 4.09 3.06 -8.88
C ILE A 30 4.24 4.44 -8.29
N ILE A 31 3.99 4.55 -6.98
CA ILE A 31 4.22 5.79 -6.25
C ILE A 31 5.20 5.58 -5.10
N GLN A 32 5.82 6.66 -4.68
CA GLN A 32 6.53 6.75 -3.43
C GLN A 32 5.72 7.60 -2.45
N ALA A 33 5.44 7.05 -1.28
CA ALA A 33 4.82 7.75 -0.16
C ALA A 33 5.66 7.56 1.11
N TYR A 34 5.34 8.34 2.13
CA TYR A 34 6.01 8.28 3.43
C TYR A 34 4.99 8.14 4.55
N TRP A 35 5.31 7.31 5.53
CA TRP A 35 4.52 7.23 6.75
C TRP A 35 4.66 8.54 7.53
N SER A 36 3.58 9.31 7.59
CA SER A 36 3.55 10.63 8.24
C SER A 36 2.85 10.63 9.60
N ARG A 37 2.33 9.47 10.02
CA ARG A 37 1.61 9.30 11.30
C ARG A 37 2.58 8.89 12.41
N THR A 38 2.10 8.90 13.64
CA THR A 38 2.83 8.31 14.77
C THR A 38 3.12 6.83 14.52
N THR A 39 4.13 6.29 15.22
CA THR A 39 4.51 4.89 15.09
C THR A 39 3.31 3.97 15.31
N LYS A 40 3.07 3.06 14.37
CA LYS A 40 2.08 1.98 14.48
C LYS A 40 2.82 0.66 14.62
N ASN A 41 2.73 0.03 15.78
CA ASN A 41 3.26 -1.31 16.01
C ASN A 41 2.20 -2.35 15.65
N LEU A 42 2.54 -3.28 14.76
CA LEU A 42 1.65 -4.31 14.21
C LEU A 42 1.98 -5.71 14.76
N GLY A 43 2.96 -5.84 15.67
CA GLY A 43 3.43 -7.10 16.22
C GLY A 43 4.44 -7.84 15.33
N TYR A 44 4.23 -7.84 14.00
CA TYR A 44 5.16 -8.43 13.02
C TYR A 44 6.11 -7.42 12.37
N THR A 45 5.78 -6.13 12.43
CA THR A 45 6.61 -4.99 12.02
C THR A 45 6.11 -3.73 12.74
N SER A 46 6.86 -2.65 12.63
CA SER A 46 6.36 -1.31 12.93
C SER A 46 6.44 -0.43 11.68
N PHE A 47 5.51 0.52 11.59
CA PHE A 47 5.59 1.65 10.69
C PHE A 47 5.94 2.89 11.50
N GLU A 48 7.08 3.50 11.22
CA GLU A 48 7.61 4.67 11.91
C GLU A 48 7.52 5.92 11.03
N PRO A 49 7.39 7.12 11.63
CA PRO A 49 7.45 8.37 10.88
C PRO A 49 8.69 8.42 9.97
N GLY A 50 8.46 8.67 8.68
CA GLY A 50 9.52 8.74 7.67
C GLY A 50 9.82 7.43 6.96
N ASP A 51 9.25 6.30 7.37
CA ASP A 51 9.33 5.06 6.60
C ASP A 51 8.83 5.29 5.18
N ARG A 52 9.55 4.71 4.22
CA ARG A 52 9.30 4.87 2.79
C ARG A 52 8.49 3.70 2.26
N PHE A 53 7.43 4.02 1.54
CA PHE A 53 6.52 3.08 0.92
C PHE A 53 6.64 3.24 -0.59
N ILE A 54 7.11 2.21 -1.29
CA ILE A 54 6.95 2.10 -2.74
C ILE A 54 5.71 1.27 -3.01
N GLU A 55 4.69 1.92 -3.52
CA GLU A 55 3.35 1.36 -3.63
C GLU A 55 3.01 1.06 -5.09
N TYR A 56 2.60 -0.17 -5.36
CA TYR A 56 2.33 -0.70 -6.69
C TYR A 56 0.82 -0.87 -6.86
N TYR A 57 0.21 -0.06 -7.72
CA TYR A 57 -1.20 -0.11 -8.07
C TYR A 57 -1.39 -0.66 -9.47
N TYR A 58 -2.39 -1.53 -9.64
CA TYR A 58 -2.68 -2.19 -10.91
C TYR A 58 -4.14 -2.01 -11.29
N SER A 59 -4.41 -1.60 -12.53
CA SER A 59 -5.78 -1.48 -13.04
C SER A 59 -6.34 -2.81 -13.59
N ASN A 60 -5.58 -3.90 -13.49
CA ASN A 60 -5.91 -5.20 -14.06
C ASN A 60 -5.51 -6.38 -13.16
N ARG A 61 -5.22 -6.13 -11.88
CA ARG A 61 -4.91 -7.17 -10.89
C ARG A 61 -5.70 -6.90 -9.61
N TRP A 62 -6.04 -7.97 -8.91
CA TRP A 62 -6.83 -7.94 -7.69
C TRP A 62 -5.98 -7.86 -6.43
N PHE A 63 -4.93 -7.02 -6.48
CA PHE A 63 -4.05 -6.75 -5.36
C PHE A 63 -3.21 -5.51 -5.61
N ASN A 64 -2.70 -4.92 -4.54
CA ASN A 64 -1.63 -3.92 -4.57
C ASN A 64 -0.54 -4.28 -3.54
N ILE A 65 0.69 -3.88 -3.81
CA ILE A 65 1.84 -4.21 -2.96
C ILE A 65 2.46 -2.93 -2.44
N PHE A 66 2.85 -2.89 -1.16
CA PHE A 66 3.72 -1.87 -0.60
C PHE A 66 5.05 -2.49 -0.23
N ASP A 67 6.12 -2.01 -0.85
CA ASP A 67 7.50 -2.32 -0.47
C ASP A 67 7.96 -1.26 0.54
N ILE A 68 8.19 -1.68 1.78
CA ILE A 68 8.36 -0.80 2.92
C ILE A 68 9.80 -0.86 3.41
N ALA A 69 10.43 0.31 3.54
CA ALA A 69 11.77 0.46 4.07
C ALA A 69 11.83 1.52 5.17
N SER A 70 12.74 1.33 6.12
CA SER A 70 13.06 2.32 7.14
C SER A 70 13.68 3.59 6.53
N THR A 71 13.80 4.64 7.35
CA THR A 71 14.50 5.88 6.99
C THR A 71 15.96 5.65 6.61
N ASP A 72 16.57 4.59 7.15
CA ASP A 72 17.97 4.21 6.86
C ASP A 72 18.08 3.33 5.60
N GLY A 73 16.95 3.02 4.95
CA GLY A 73 16.87 2.25 3.71
C GLY A 73 16.79 0.75 3.92
N GLU A 74 16.74 0.25 5.16
CA GLU A 74 16.57 -1.17 5.44
C GLU A 74 15.14 -1.60 5.13
N ARG A 75 14.98 -2.64 4.29
CA ARG A 75 13.65 -3.16 3.95
C ARG A 75 13.04 -3.84 5.18
N LYS A 76 11.83 -3.42 5.55
CA LYS A 76 11.03 -4.02 6.62
C LYS A 76 10.22 -5.20 6.12
N GLY A 77 9.73 -5.14 4.88
CA GLY A 77 8.98 -6.21 4.24
C GLY A 77 8.06 -5.71 3.12
N TRP A 78 7.13 -6.57 2.72
CA TRP A 78 6.08 -6.23 1.77
C TRP A 78 4.71 -6.43 2.38
N TYR A 79 3.83 -5.45 2.16
CA TYR A 79 2.42 -5.53 2.51
C TYR A 79 1.62 -5.76 1.22
N CYS A 80 1.01 -6.92 1.08
CA CYS A 80 0.26 -7.33 -0.10
C CYS A 80 -1.22 -7.33 0.25
N ASN A 81 -1.98 -6.35 -0.25
CA ASN A 81 -3.40 -6.23 0.02
C ASN A 81 -4.18 -6.92 -1.09
N ILE A 82 -5.19 -7.73 -0.74
CA ILE A 82 -6.21 -8.17 -1.70
C ILE A 82 -7.18 -7.01 -1.87
N ALA A 83 -7.38 -6.62 -3.12
CA ALA A 83 -7.99 -5.33 -3.42
C ALA A 83 -8.61 -5.38 -4.83
N GLU A 84 -9.61 -4.57 -5.13
CA GLU A 84 -10.11 -4.49 -6.52
C GLU A 84 -9.06 -3.88 -7.46
N PRO A 85 -9.14 -4.09 -8.78
CA PRO A 85 -8.31 -3.36 -9.72
C PRO A 85 -8.46 -1.84 -9.52
N ALA A 86 -7.34 -1.16 -9.31
CA ALA A 86 -7.32 0.26 -9.01
C ALA A 86 -7.91 1.10 -10.16
N VAL A 87 -8.70 2.11 -9.81
CA VAL A 87 -9.14 3.12 -10.77
C VAL A 87 -8.11 4.25 -10.78
N ILE A 88 -7.44 4.43 -11.91
CA ILE A 88 -6.27 5.31 -12.04
C ILE A 88 -6.62 6.51 -12.91
N PHE A 89 -6.74 7.68 -12.29
CA PHE A 89 -6.92 8.98 -12.93
C PHE A 89 -5.58 9.70 -13.11
N ASP A 90 -5.58 10.87 -13.74
CA ASP A 90 -4.35 11.66 -13.94
C ASP A 90 -3.69 12.06 -12.62
N ASN A 91 -4.49 12.46 -11.61
CA ASN A 91 -4.04 13.00 -10.34
C ASN A 91 -4.55 12.22 -9.11
N ARG A 92 -5.21 11.07 -9.31
CA ARG A 92 -5.80 10.27 -8.24
C ARG A 92 -5.74 8.77 -8.55
N ILE A 93 -5.53 7.96 -7.52
CA ILE A 93 -5.73 6.51 -7.51
C ILE A 93 -6.83 6.22 -6.50
N GLU A 94 -7.83 5.45 -6.90
CA GLU A 94 -8.84 4.90 -6.00
C GLU A 94 -8.60 3.39 -5.86
N GLN A 95 -8.53 2.94 -4.62
CA GLN A 95 -8.25 1.54 -4.27
C GLN A 95 -9.31 1.05 -3.29
N VAL A 96 -10.13 0.10 -3.73
CA VAL A 96 -11.06 -0.64 -2.85
C VAL A 96 -10.28 -1.77 -2.20
N ASP A 97 -10.25 -1.76 -0.87
CA ASP A 97 -9.63 -2.77 -0.03
C ASP A 97 -10.62 -3.91 0.26
N LEU A 98 -10.17 -5.17 0.16
CA LEU A 98 -10.98 -6.36 0.38
C LEU A 98 -10.57 -7.12 1.64
N LEU A 99 -9.98 -6.40 2.61
CA LEU A 99 -9.69 -6.80 3.99
C LEU A 99 -8.55 -7.82 4.14
N LEU A 100 -8.53 -8.86 3.31
CA LEU A 100 -7.50 -9.89 3.39
C LEU A 100 -6.14 -9.36 2.94
N ASP A 101 -5.14 -9.53 3.80
CA ASP A 101 -3.79 -9.05 3.59
C ASP A 101 -2.74 -10.15 3.81
N VAL A 102 -1.58 -9.99 3.18
CA VAL A 102 -0.40 -10.82 3.42
C VAL A 102 0.80 -9.93 3.69
N TRP A 103 1.43 -10.14 4.85
CA TRP A 103 2.75 -9.61 5.13
C TRP A 103 3.83 -10.59 4.67
N VAL A 104 4.87 -10.09 4.01
CA VAL A 104 6.04 -10.87 3.60
C VAL A 104 7.30 -10.26 4.22
N THR A 105 8.04 -11.03 5.00
CA THR A 105 9.29 -10.58 5.63
C THR A 105 10.39 -10.39 4.58
N PRO A 106 11.49 -9.68 4.88
CA PRO A 106 12.62 -9.54 3.95
C PRO A 106 13.25 -10.88 3.54
N LYS A 107 13.02 -11.95 4.32
CA LYS A 107 13.46 -13.32 4.04
C LYS A 107 12.46 -14.12 3.19
N GLY A 108 11.29 -13.58 2.91
CA GLY A 108 10.23 -14.23 2.13
C GLY A 108 9.26 -15.06 2.95
N GLU A 109 9.29 -14.98 4.28
CA GLU A 109 8.31 -15.66 5.14
C GLU A 109 6.97 -14.91 5.08
N THR A 110 5.87 -15.65 5.03
CA THR A 110 4.52 -15.09 4.85
C THR A 110 3.70 -15.16 6.13
N LEU A 111 2.96 -14.11 6.42
CA LEU A 111 1.95 -14.05 7.46
C LEU A 111 0.64 -13.57 6.84
N ILE A 112 -0.42 -14.36 6.96
CA ILE A 112 -1.78 -13.97 6.56
C ILE A 112 -2.36 -13.10 7.68
N LEU A 113 -3.05 -12.03 7.29
CA LEU A 113 -3.62 -11.03 8.19
C LEU A 113 -5.11 -10.89 7.90
N ASP A 114 -5.87 -10.52 8.93
CA ASP A 114 -7.28 -10.13 8.83
C ASP A 114 -8.16 -11.22 8.15
N GLU A 115 -7.87 -12.50 8.41
CA GLU A 115 -8.63 -13.65 7.88
C GLU A 115 -10.08 -13.73 8.40
N ASP A 116 -10.38 -13.06 9.51
CA ASP A 116 -11.66 -13.10 10.21
C ASP A 116 -12.59 -11.91 9.92
N GLU A 117 -12.14 -10.93 9.12
CA GLU A 117 -12.94 -9.75 8.73
C GLU A 117 -14.00 -10.02 7.65
#